data_AF-M0ZRH0-F1
#
_entry.id   AF-M0ZRH0-F1
#
_cell.length_a   1.000
_cell.length_b   1.000
_cell.length_c   1.000
_cell.angle_alpha   90.00
_cell.angle_beta   90.00
_cell.angle_gamma   90.00
#
_symmetry.space_group_name_H-M   'P 1'
#
loop_
_entity.id
_entity.type
_entity.pdbx_description
1 polymer ?
#
loop_
_entity_poly.entity_id
_entity_poly.type
_entity_poly.pdbx_seq_one_letter_code
_entity_poly.pdbx_strand_id
1 'polypeptide(L)' 'MHLCDVEKKEYLNCLKSAGHKSEECRHLSKKYLECRMEKNLMAKQDMSELGFGKNVDAGTKSEEKTEQTKEK' A
#
# COMPACT_ATOMS: atom_id res chain seq x y z
N MET A 1 18.49 -12.23 -8.62
CA MET A 1 17.33 -11.49 -9.19
C MET A 1 16.65 -10.74 -8.06
N HIS A 2 16.20 -9.51 -8.27
CA HIS A 2 15.52 -8.72 -7.24
C HIS A 2 14.13 -8.28 -7.75
N LEU A 3 13.12 -9.14 -7.60
CA LEU A 3 11.85 -9.02 -8.34
C LEU A 3 10.88 -7.94 -7.82
N CYS A 4 11.05 -7.49 -6.57
CA CYS A 4 10.20 -6.49 -5.90
C CYS A 4 11.05 -5.39 -5.23
N ASP A 5 12.22 -5.08 -5.80
CA ASP A 5 13.22 -4.22 -5.15
C ASP A 5 12.95 -2.72 -5.36
N VAL A 6 12.12 -2.37 -6.36
CA VAL A 6 11.69 -0.99 -6.61
C VAL A 6 10.70 -0.56 -5.52
N GLU A 7 9.62 -1.31 -5.32
CA GLU A 7 8.62 -1.06 -4.28
C GLU A 7 9.22 -1.13 -2.87
N LYS A 8 10.17 -2.04 -2.65
CA LYS A 8 10.98 -2.08 -1.42
C LYS A 8 11.80 -0.80 -1.21
N LYS A 9 12.48 -0.30 -2.24
CA LYS A 9 13.25 0.95 -2.17
C LYS A 9 12.35 2.16 -1.96
N GLU A 10 11.22 2.23 -2.66
CA GLU A 10 10.17 3.24 -2.49
C GLU A 10 9.69 3.27 -1.03
N TYR A 11 9.27 2.12 -0.49
CA TYR A 11 8.80 1.99 0.88
C TYR A 11 9.87 2.38 1.92
N LEU A 12 11.12 1.93 1.74
CA LEU A 12 12.23 2.30 2.63
C LEU A 12 12.61 3.79 2.53
N ASN A 13 12.52 4.39 1.34
CA ASN A 13 12.79 5.81 1.13
C ASN A 13 11.68 6.69 1.74
N CYS A 14 10.42 6.27 1.56
CA CYS A 14 9.28 6.89 2.23
C CYS A 14 9.41 6.79 3.76
N LEU A 15 9.71 5.61 4.32
CA LEU A 15 9.94 5.45 5.76
C LEU A 15 11.04 6.39 6.27
N LYS A 16 12.13 6.53 5.52
CA LYS A 16 13.24 7.42 5.88
C LYS A 16 12.86 8.90 5.80
N SER A 17 11.98 9.28 4.88
CA SER A 17 11.51 10.66 4.67
C SER A 17 10.39 11.06 5.65
N ALA A 18 9.47 10.14 5.95
CA ALA A 18 8.34 10.35 6.85
C ALA A 18 8.71 10.18 8.34
N GLY A 19 9.95 9.83 8.66
CA GLY A 19 10.41 9.63 10.05
C GLY A 19 9.89 8.33 10.67
N HIS A 20 10.03 7.20 9.96
CA HIS A 20 9.59 5.85 10.31
C HIS A 20 8.08 5.65 10.47
N LYS A 21 7.25 6.63 10.09
CA LYS A 21 5.79 6.49 10.01
C LYS A 21 5.38 5.53 8.88
N SER A 22 5.16 4.26 9.20
CA SER A 22 4.63 3.29 8.23
C SER A 22 3.21 3.64 7.73
N GLU A 23 2.49 4.50 8.45
CA GLU A 23 1.14 4.97 8.12
C GLU A 23 1.11 5.72 6.77
N GLU A 24 1.94 6.76 6.60
CA GLU A 24 2.04 7.53 5.36
C GLU A 24 2.52 6.63 4.19
N CYS A 25 3.39 5.66 4.50
CA CYS A 25 3.96 4.74 3.54
C CYS A 25 3.12 3.48 3.25
N ARG A 26 1.88 3.37 3.79
CA ARG A 26 1.00 2.20 3.59
C ARG A 26 0.86 1.82 2.11
N HIS A 27 0.65 2.82 1.25
CA HIS A 27 0.42 2.62 -0.18
C HIS A 27 1.60 1.96 -0.91
N LEU A 28 2.84 2.20 -0.46
CA LEU A 28 4.06 1.56 -0.99
C LEU A 28 4.29 0.18 -0.37
N SER A 29 4.02 0.05 0.94
CA SER A 29 4.08 -1.23 1.65
C SER A 29 3.11 -2.26 1.04
N LYS A 30 1.90 -1.82 0.66
CA LYS A 30 0.91 -2.64 -0.06
C LYS A 30 1.47 -3.14 -1.39
N LYS A 31 1.98 -2.25 -2.26
CA LYS A 31 2.58 -2.64 -3.56
C LYS A 31 3.71 -3.67 -3.39
N TYR A 32 4.58 -3.45 -2.42
CA TYR A 32 5.68 -4.37 -2.10
C TYR A 32 5.19 -5.76 -1.67
N LEU A 33 4.12 -5.82 -0.87
CA LEU A 33 3.49 -7.08 -0.46
C LEU A 33 2.72 -7.74 -1.61
N GLU A 34 2.03 -6.97 -2.46
CA GLU A 34 1.35 -7.49 -3.66
C GLU A 34 2.35 -8.17 -4.60
N CYS A 35 3.49 -7.53 -4.91
CA CYS A 35 4.55 -8.17 -5.70
C CYS A 35 5.07 -9.47 -5.03
N ARG A 36 5.27 -9.47 -3.71
CA ARG A 36 5.70 -10.69 -3.00
C ARG A 36 4.68 -11.81 -3.05
N MET A 37 3.37 -11.51 -3.01
CA MET A 37 2.32 -12.51 -3.16
C MET A 37 2.25 -13.04 -4.60
N GLU A 38 2.31 -12.17 -5.62
CA GLU A 38 2.36 -12.56 -7.03
C GLU A 38 3.55 -13.49 -7.34
N LYS A 39 4.74 -13.15 -6.85
CA LYS A 39 5.94 -13.99 -7.02
C LYS A 39 5.93 -15.24 -6.10
N ASN A 40 4.87 -15.45 -5.33
CA ASN A 40 4.73 -16.54 -4.34
C ASN A 40 5.89 -16.57 -3.32
N LEU A 41 6.46 -15.39 -3.00
CA LEU A 41 7.54 -15.15 -2.03
C LEU A 41 7.02 -14.88 -0.60
N MET A 42 5.73 -15.08 -0.40
CA MET A 42 4.99 -15.11 0.87
C MET A 42 3.84 -16.12 0.76
N ALA A 43 3.37 -16.61 1.90
CA ALA A 43 2.08 -17.31 1.96
C ALA A 43 0.95 -16.35 1.55
N LYS A 44 -0.11 -16.90 0.94
CA LYS A 44 -1.29 -16.16 0.50
C LYS A 44 -2.25 -15.96 1.69
N GLN A 45 -1.92 -14.99 2.56
CA GLN A 45 -2.85 -14.41 3.53
C GLN A 45 -3.68 -13.29 2.88
N ASP A 46 -4.80 -12.92 3.50
CA ASP A 46 -5.58 -11.78 3.04
C ASP A 46 -4.89 -10.46 3.40
N MET A 47 -4.96 -9.47 2.51
CA MET A 47 -4.40 -8.13 2.75
C MET A 47 -5.03 -7.44 3.98
N SER A 48 -6.24 -7.84 4.38
CA SER A 48 -6.89 -7.39 5.61
C SER A 48 -6.19 -7.87 6.88
N GLU A 49 -5.67 -9.11 6.91
CA GLU A 49 -4.89 -9.65 8.03
C GLU A 49 -3.58 -8.87 8.20
N LEU A 50 -2.98 -8.42 7.09
CA LEU A 50 -1.75 -7.63 7.06
C LEU A 50 -1.97 -6.14 7.37
N GLY A 51 -3.18 -5.71 7.74
CA GLY A 51 -3.48 -4.32 8.12
C GLY A 51 -3.71 -3.36 6.95
N PHE A 52 -4.02 -3.90 5.75
CA PHE A 52 -4.46 -3.16 4.56
C PHE A 52 -5.95 -3.39 4.27
N GLY A 53 -6.72 -3.78 5.29
CA GLY A 53 -8.17 -3.97 5.21
C GLY A 53 -8.94 -2.67 5.00
N LYS A 54 -10.22 -2.81 4.64
CA LYS A 54 -11.18 -1.76 4.20
C LYS A 54 -11.62 -0.78 5.31
N ASN A 55 -10.70 -0.37 6.16
CA ASN A 55 -10.96 0.50 7.31
C ASN A 55 -9.80 1.47 7.61
N VAL A 56 -8.78 1.54 6.75
CA VAL A 56 -7.60 2.42 6.93
C VAL A 56 -7.34 3.34 5.73
N ASP A 57 -8.21 3.27 4.73
CA ASP A 57 -8.35 4.14 3.57
C ASP A 57 -8.77 5.59 3.92
N ALA A 58 -9.12 5.87 5.18
CA ALA A 58 -9.36 7.22 5.70
C ALA A 58 -8.07 8.04 5.99
N GLY A 59 -6.88 7.41 5.95
CA GLY A 59 -5.65 8.00 6.51
C GLY A 59 -4.89 8.99 5.63
N THR A 60 -4.95 8.91 4.30
CA THR A 60 -4.20 9.80 3.39
C THR A 60 -4.86 9.87 2.01
N LYS A 61 -5.39 11.04 1.63
CA LYS A 61 -6.01 11.30 0.31
C LYS A 61 -5.11 12.20 -0.55
N SER A 62 -4.77 11.71 -1.73
CA SER A 62 -4.37 12.48 -2.92
C SER A 62 -4.63 11.56 -4.13
N GLU A 63 -5.87 11.47 -4.66
CA GLU A 63 -6.50 12.37 -5.64
C GLU A 63 -6.10 12.04 -7.10
N GLU A 64 -6.96 12.01 -8.13
CA GLU A 64 -8.43 12.16 -8.34
C GLU A 64 -8.99 10.80 -8.94
N LYS A 65 -10.19 10.54 -9.50
CA LYS A 65 -11.50 11.19 -9.72
C LYS A 65 -12.58 10.10 -9.95
N THR A 66 -13.88 10.36 -9.70
CA THR A 66 -14.99 10.26 -10.69
C THR A 66 -16.34 10.63 -10.05
N GLU A 67 -17.13 11.38 -10.81
CA GLU A 67 -18.38 12.07 -10.47
C GLU A 67 -19.63 11.17 -10.31
N GLN A 68 -20.71 11.79 -9.81
CA GLN A 68 -22.13 11.38 -9.90
C GLN A 68 -22.53 10.17 -9.04
N THR A 69 -23.64 10.21 -8.29
CA THR A 69 -25.00 10.46 -8.80
C THR A 69 -25.93 11.20 -7.82
N LYS A 70 -26.69 12.15 -8.41
CA LYS A 70 -28.04 12.72 -8.13
C LYS A 70 -28.91 12.22 -6.95
N GLU A 71 -29.80 13.14 -6.56
CA GLU A 71 -30.99 13.02 -5.67
C GLU A 71 -30.70 13.21 -4.17
N LYS A 72 -31.48 14.00 -3.42
CA LYS A 72 -32.87 14.47 -3.65
C LYS A 72 -33.07 15.94 -3.27
#